data_AF-A0A4Q3HYV5-F1
#
_entry.id   AF-A0A4Q3HYV5-F1
#
_cell.length_a   1.000
_cell.length_b   1.000
_cell.length_c   1.000
_cell.angle_alpha   90.00
_cell.angle_beta   90.00
_cell.angle_gamma   90.00
#
_symmetry.space_group_name_H-M   'P 1'
#
loop_
_entity.id
_entity.type
_entity.pdbx_description
1 polymer ?
#
loop_
_entity_poly.entity_id
_entity_poly.type
_entity_poly.pdbx_seq_one_letter_code
_entity_poly.pdbx_strand_id
1 'polypeptide(L)' 'MTTLATIVYLTVATAFFGMTLAEGVTRRLPWSFDRIMGLLLSCLWPLILIAIAVSSHRDRRNAG' A
#
# COMPACT_ATOMS: atom_id res chain seq x y z
N MET A 1 14.17 5.40 12.74
CA MET A 1 14.49 5.23 11.31
C MET A 1 13.41 4.48 10.53
N THR A 2 12.77 3.46 11.11
CA THR A 2 11.66 2.71 10.50
C THR A 2 10.44 3.57 10.15
N THR A 3 10.01 4.48 11.01
CA THR A 3 8.81 5.32 10.80
C THR A 3 8.89 6.19 9.54
N LEU A 4 10.05 6.81 9.29
CA LEU A 4 10.28 7.62 8.10
C LEU A 4 10.20 6.77 6.83
N ALA A 5 10.81 5.58 6.85
CA ALA A 5 10.74 4.63 5.74
C ALA A 5 9.29 4.20 5.45
N THR A 6 8.49 3.96 6.49
CA THR A 6 7.06 3.64 6.35
C THR A 6 6.28 4.79 5.71
N ILE A 7 6.53 6.04 6.15
CA ILE A 7 5.84 7.22 5.60
C ILE A 7 6.18 7.41 4.12
N VAL A 8 7.47 7.40 3.77
CA VAL A 8 7.92 7.53 2.37
C VAL A 8 7.32 6.42 1.50
N TYR A 9 7.29 5.20 2.02
CA TYR A 9 6.72 4.07 1.29
C TYR A 9 5.21 4.21 1.06
N LEU A 10 4.45 4.63 2.08
CA LEU A 10 3.01 4.90 1.95
C LEU A 10 2.74 5.99 0.92
N THR A 11 3.55 7.06 0.89
CA THR A 11 3.43 8.13 -0.11
C THR A 11 3.62 7.61 -1.53
N VAL A 12 4.63 6.77 -1.78
CA VAL A 12 4.87 6.16 -3.09
C VAL A 12 3.72 5.23 -3.49
N ALA A 13 3.21 4.43 -2.56
CA ALA A 13 2.07 3.54 -2.80
C ALA A 13 0.80 4.33 -3.17
N THR A 14 0.48 5.41 -2.45
CA THR A 14 -0.66 6.29 -2.75
C THR A 14 -0.49 6.98 -4.11
N ALA A 15 0.72 7.40 -4.47
CA ALA A 15 0.99 8.00 -5.78
C ALA A 15 0.76 7.00 -6.93
N PHE A 16 1.24 5.77 -6.79
CA PHE A 16 1.01 4.70 -7.76
C PHE A 16 -0.47 4.36 -7.91
N PHE A 17 -1.18 4.26 -6.78
CA PHE A 17 -2.63 4.04 -6.75
C PHE A 17 -3.38 5.15 -7.51
N GLY A 18 -3.06 6.41 -7.20
CA GLY A 18 -3.67 7.58 -7.85
C GLY A 18 -3.39 7.65 -9.34
N MET A 19 -2.16 7.37 -9.78
CA MET A 19 -1.81 7.32 -11.20
C MET A 19 -2.58 6.22 -11.94
N THR A 20 -2.71 5.04 -11.33
CA THR A 20 -3.42 3.89 -11.94
C THR A 20 -4.92 4.18 -12.09
N LEU A 21 -5.53 4.80 -11.08
CA LEU A 21 -6.91 5.29 -11.14
C LEU A 21 -7.09 6.36 -12.20
N ALA A 22 -6.21 7.37 -12.22
CA ALA A 22 -6.27 8.46 -13.18
C ALA A 22 -6.12 7.96 -14.61
N GLU A 23 -5.24 6.98 -14.85
CA GLU A 23 -5.06 6.34 -16.15
C GLU A 23 -6.29 5.52 -16.57
N GLY A 24 -6.97 4.88 -15.62
CA GLY A 24 -8.28 4.25 -15.83
C GLY A 24 -9.33 5.22 -16.36
N VAL A 25 -9.44 6.37 -15.70
CA VAL A 25 -10.45 7.39 -16.02
C VAL A 25 -10.12 8.13 -17.33
N THR A 26 -8.88 8.59 -17.50
CA THR A 26 -8.48 9.40 -18.66
C THR A 26 -8.50 8.64 -19.97
N ARG A 27 -8.13 7.35 -19.97
CA ARG A 27 -8.06 6.56 -21.21
C ARG A 27 -9.36 5.81 -21.54
N ARG A 28 -10.42 5.94 -20.72
CA ARG A 28 -11.67 5.15 -20.81
C ARG A 28 -11.41 3.65 -21.03
N LEU A 29 -10.32 3.17 -20.46
CA LEU A 29 -9.93 1.77 -20.60
C LEU A 29 -10.87 0.95 -19.71
N PRO A 30 -11.44 -0.16 -20.22
CA PRO A 30 -12.20 -1.06 -19.39
C PRO A 30 -11.31 -1.53 -18.23
N TRP A 31 -11.89 -1.59 -17.04
CA TRP A 31 -11.23 -2.13 -15.86
C TRP A 31 -11.04 -3.63 -16.07
N SER A 32 -9.93 -4.01 -16.69
CA SER A 32 -9.54 -5.40 -16.87
C SER A 32 -9.14 -6.02 -15.53
N PHE A 33 -9.31 -7.32 -15.43
CA PHE A 33 -8.93 -8.09 -14.24
C PHE A 33 -7.47 -7.83 -13.83
N ASP A 34 -6.57 -7.67 -14.81
CA ASP A 34 -5.16 -7.35 -14.57
C ASP A 34 -4.94 -6.02 -13.85
N ARG A 35 -5.74 -4.98 -14.20
CA ARG A 35 -5.68 -3.68 -13.51
C ARG A 35 -6.19 -3.77 -12.09
N ILE A 36 -7.26 -4.51 -11.87
CA ILE A 36 -7.83 -4.75 -10.53
C ILE A 36 -6.84 -5.54 -9.67
N MET A 37 -6.21 -6.57 -10.22
CA MET A 37 -5.19 -7.37 -9.55
C MET A 37 -3.93 -6.55 -9.25
N GLY A 38 -3.47 -5.72 -10.19
CA GLY A 38 -2.35 -4.80 -9.98
C GLY A 38 -2.61 -3.81 -8.85
N LEU A 39 -3.83 -3.25 -8.81
CA LEU A 39 -4.29 -2.37 -7.74
C LEU A 39 -4.36 -3.10 -6.38
N LEU A 40 -4.94 -4.29 -6.35
CA LEU A 40 -5.02 -5.11 -5.13
C LEU A 40 -3.62 -5.48 -4.61
N LEU A 41 -2.71 -5.90 -5.48
CA LEU A 41 -1.33 -6.22 -5.14
C LEU A 41 -0.59 -4.99 -4.60
N SER A 42 -0.81 -3.81 -5.19
CA SER A 42 -0.23 -2.56 -4.70
C SER A 42 -0.78 -2.14 -3.32
N CYS A 43 -2.01 -2.52 -2.97
CA CYS A 43 -2.60 -2.31 -1.64
C CYS A 43 -2.22 -3.40 -0.61
N LEU A 44 -1.95 -4.64 -1.05
CA LEU A 44 -1.60 -5.76 -0.19
C LEU A 44 -0.28 -5.53 0.54
N TRP A 45 0.70 -4.96 -0.15
CA TRP A 45 2.03 -4.72 0.41
C TRP A 45 2.06 -3.75 1.61
N PRO A 46 1.45 -2.54 1.54
CA PRO A 46 1.38 -1.65 2.69
C PRO A 46 0.57 -2.25 3.84
N LEU A 47 -0.47 -3.05 3.57
CA LEU A 47 -1.24 -3.75 4.60
C LEU A 47 -0.40 -4.77 5.38
N ILE A 48 0.42 -5.56 4.68
CA ILE A 48 1.34 -6.52 5.31
C ILE A 48 2.34 -5.79 6.21
N LEU A 49 2.91 -4.67 5.76
CA LEU A 49 3.86 -3.89 6.55
C LEU A 49 3.21 -3.24 7.77
N ILE A 50 1.97 -2.73 7.65
CA ILE A 50 1.21 -2.23 8.80
C ILE A 50 0.95 -3.36 9.80
N ALA A 51 0.56 -4.55 9.33
CA ALA A 51 0.34 -5.72 10.18
C ALA A 51 1.62 -6.12 10.94
N ILE A 52 2.78 -6.13 10.27
CA ILE A 52 4.08 -6.39 10.89
C ILE A 52 4.44 -5.30 11.90
N ALA A 53 4.24 -4.02 11.55
CA ALA A 53 4.54 -2.89 12.44
C ALA A 53 3.68 -2.92 13.71
N VAL A 54 2.38 -3.21 13.57
CA VAL A 54 1.44 -3.36 14.69
C VAL A 54 1.79 -4.57 15.55
N SER A 55 2.11 -5.72 14.93
CA SER A 55 2.55 -6.93 15.64
C SER A 55 3.83 -6.67 16.44
N SER A 56 4.83 -6.02 15.83
CA SER A 56 6.09 -5.66 16.49
C SER A 56 5.91 -4.67 17.65
N HIS A 57 5.02 -3.68 17.49
CA HIS A 57 4.69 -2.76 18.57
C HIS A 57 3.97 -3.44 19.73
N ARG A 58 3.10 -4.40 19.44
CA ARG A 58 2.34 -5.16 20.43
C ARG A 58 3.25 -6.11 21.21
N ASP A 59 4.19 -6.76 20.53
CA ASP A 59 5.18 -7.64 21.15
C ASP A 59 6.12 -6.86 22.10
N ARG A 60 6.61 -5.69 21.68
CA ARG A 60 7.38 -4.79 22.56
C ARG A 60 6.61 -4.30 23.79
N ARG A 61 5.28 -4.19 23.70
CA ARG A 61 4.43 -3.79 24.82
C ARG A 61 4.17 -4.92 25.82
N ASN A 62 4.28 -6.17 25.38
CA ASN A 62 4.04 -7.36 26.20
C ASN A 62 5.35 -7.88 26.83
N ALA A 63 6.51 -7.48 26.31
CA ALA A 63 7.83 -7.89 26.78
C ALA A 63 8.43 -6.98 27.87
N GLY A 64 7.71 -5.94 28.30
CA GLY A 64 8.07 -5.07 29.42
C GLY A 64 7.03 -5.14 30.52
#